data_AF-A0A9D6KTB3-F1
#
_entry.id   AF-A0A9D6KTB3-F1
#
_cell.length_a   1.000
_cell.length_b   1.000
_cell.length_c   1.000
_cell.angle_alpha   90.00
_cell.angle_beta   90.00
_cell.angle_gamma   90.00
#
_symmetry.space_group_name_H-M   'P 1'
#
loop_
_entity.id
_entity.type
_entity.pdbx_description
1 polymer ?
#
loop_
_entity_poly.entity_id
_entity_poly.type
_entity_poly.pdbx_seq_one_letter_code
_entity_poly.pdbx_strand_id
1 'polypeptide(L)'
;MADWQFRCYLVGPDLDVLDEWRIAHADDDALQAKLDTRLRFLRQQPRDRWVRPYFDTLDDDCSGLGEVRFEYKNVQYRPIGFSSGKLEFTFVFVAIEKGGKFVPKNTCKVAQERKTETEKDRNKARDCDSD
;
A
#
# COMPACT_ATOMS: atom_id res chain seq x y z
N MET A 1 15.34 15.49 3.40
CA MET A 1 14.11 14.75 3.06
C MET A 1 14.43 13.28 3.18
N ALA A 2 13.55 12.47 3.76
CA ALA A 2 13.69 11.02 3.60
C ALA A 2 13.30 10.71 2.14
N ASP A 3 14.01 9.80 1.49
CA ASP A 3 13.71 9.38 0.13
C ASP A 3 13.27 7.92 0.19
N TRP A 4 11.99 7.72 0.49
CA TRP A 4 11.42 6.37 0.60
C TRP A 4 11.17 5.77 -0.78
N GLN A 5 11.79 4.62 -1.03
CA GLN A 5 11.46 3.78 -2.17
C GLN A 5 10.16 3.02 -1.89
N PHE A 6 9.22 3.14 -2.81
CA PHE A 6 7.99 2.35 -2.76
C PHE A 6 8.09 1.21 -3.75
N ARG A 7 7.87 0.01 -3.22
CA ARG A 7 7.84 -1.21 -4.01
C ARG A 7 6.44 -1.80 -3.98
N CYS A 8 6.10 -2.57 -4.99
CA CYS A 8 4.77 -3.11 -5.23
C CYS A 8 4.89 -4.60 -5.52
N TYR A 9 4.13 -5.40 -4.76
CA TYR A 9 4.07 -6.85 -4.94
C TYR A 9 3.51 -7.22 -6.32
N LEU A 10 4.18 -8.12 -7.02
CA LEU A 10 3.78 -8.66 -8.32
C LEU A 10 2.67 -9.70 -8.15
N VAL A 11 1.46 -9.37 -8.60
CA VAL A 11 0.32 -10.31 -8.64
C VAL A 11 0.32 -11.17 -9.92
N GLY A 12 1.05 -10.74 -10.95
CA GLY A 12 1.29 -11.47 -12.20
C GLY A 12 2.67 -11.12 -12.80
N PRO A 13 3.02 -11.63 -13.99
CA PRO A 13 4.35 -11.41 -14.60
C PRO A 13 4.75 -9.94 -14.71
N ASP A 14 3.81 -9.07 -15.09
CA ASP A 14 4.05 -7.63 -15.33
C ASP A 14 3.00 -6.74 -14.63
N LEU A 15 2.27 -7.32 -13.68
CA LEU A 15 1.18 -6.65 -12.98
C LEU A 15 1.48 -6.65 -11.49
N ASP A 16 1.58 -5.47 -10.90
CA ASP A 16 1.69 -5.31 -9.47
C ASP A 16 0.37 -4.89 -8.82
N VAL A 17 0.35 -4.89 -7.50
CA VAL A 17 -0.86 -4.67 -6.71
C VAL A 17 -1.42 -3.25 -6.84
N LEU A 18 -0.58 -2.24 -7.08
CA LEU A 18 -1.09 -0.90 -7.33
C LEU A 18 -1.60 -0.82 -8.75
N ASP A 19 -0.88 -1.34 -9.74
CA ASP A 19 -1.34 -1.38 -11.14
C ASP A 19 -2.68 -2.11 -11.30
N GLU A 20 -2.85 -3.26 -10.67
CA GLU A 20 -4.13 -3.99 -10.65
C GLU A 20 -5.25 -3.09 -10.13
N TRP A 21 -4.99 -2.37 -9.03
CA TRP A 21 -5.95 -1.43 -8.48
C TRP A 21 -6.19 -0.22 -9.39
N ARG A 22 -5.16 0.29 -10.08
CA ARG A 22 -5.29 1.42 -11.01
C ARG A 22 -6.12 1.05 -12.22
N ILE A 23 -5.86 -0.11 -12.82
CA ILE A 23 -6.61 -0.64 -13.96
C ILE A 23 -8.08 -0.81 -13.60
N ALA A 24 -8.38 -1.29 -12.38
CA ALA A 24 -9.75 -1.41 -11.89
C ALA A 24 -10.49 -0.06 -11.73
N HIS A 25 -9.76 1.06 -11.71
CA HIS A 25 -10.29 2.43 -11.57
C HIS A 25 -9.72 3.36 -12.65
N ALA A 26 -9.53 2.85 -13.86
CA ALA A 26 -8.90 3.57 -14.96
C ALA A 26 -9.74 4.76 -15.48
N ASP A 27 -11.03 4.81 -15.14
CA ASP A 27 -11.97 5.85 -15.52
C ASP A 27 -12.07 7.02 -14.51
N ASP A 28 -11.30 6.98 -13.41
CA ASP A 28 -11.35 8.00 -12.34
C ASP A 28 -9.97 8.60 -12.04
N ASP A 29 -9.50 9.50 -12.92
CA ASP A 29 -8.21 10.20 -12.79
C ASP A 29 -8.04 10.92 -11.44
N ALA A 30 -9.14 11.45 -10.88
CA ALA A 30 -9.10 12.16 -9.61
C ALA A 30 -8.84 11.21 -8.43
N LEU A 31 -9.33 9.97 -8.51
CA LEU A 31 -9.00 8.92 -7.54
C LEU A 31 -7.51 8.53 -7.64
N GLN A 32 -6.98 8.36 -8.86
CA GLN A 32 -5.56 8.07 -9.09
C GLN A 32 -4.66 9.17 -8.52
N ALA A 33 -4.95 10.43 -8.88
CA ALA A 33 -4.20 11.59 -8.41
C ALA A 33 -4.21 11.74 -6.88
N LYS A 34 -5.29 11.33 -6.20
CA LYS A 34 -5.36 11.30 -4.74
C LYS A 34 -4.39 10.28 -4.13
N LEU A 35 -4.31 9.08 -4.70
CA LEU A 35 -3.33 8.08 -4.29
C LEU A 35 -1.91 8.64 -4.49
N ASP A 36 -1.61 9.17 -5.68
CA ASP A 36 -0.27 9.67 -6.02
C ASP A 36 0.18 10.80 -5.11
N THR A 37 -0.73 11.75 -4.83
CA THR A 37 -0.49 12.86 -3.91
C THR A 37 -0.19 12.33 -2.50
N ARG A 38 -0.94 11.31 -2.06
CA ARG A 38 -0.74 10.68 -0.74
C ARG A 38 0.61 9.97 -0.67
N LEU A 39 0.97 9.22 -1.70
CA LEU A 39 2.25 8.51 -1.79
C LEU A 39 3.42 9.49 -1.82
N ARG A 40 3.35 10.52 -2.68
CA ARG A 40 4.38 11.57 -2.75
C ARG A 40 4.57 12.30 -1.42
N PHE A 41 3.47 12.59 -0.71
CA PHE A 41 3.55 13.18 0.63
C PHE A 41 4.32 12.28 1.60
N LEU A 42 3.96 10.99 1.70
CA LEU A 42 4.62 10.05 2.61
C LEU A 42 6.09 9.83 2.24
N ARG A 43 6.40 9.77 0.94
CA ARG A 43 7.77 9.60 0.45
C ARG A 43 8.73 10.63 1.02
N GLN A 44 8.28 11.88 1.15
CA GLN A 44 9.09 13.00 1.62
C GLN A 44 9.19 13.10 3.16
N GLN A 45 8.36 12.35 3.89
CA GLN A 45 8.36 12.37 5.35
C GLN A 45 9.31 11.32 5.94
N PRO A 46 10.03 11.64 7.03
CA PRO A 46 10.70 10.62 7.82
C PRO A 46 9.66 9.67 8.45
N ARG A 47 10.08 8.42 8.74
CA ARG A 47 9.17 7.34 9.16
C ARG A 47 8.41 7.63 10.45
N ASP A 48 9.02 8.37 11.38
CA ASP A 48 8.43 8.80 12.65
C ASP A 48 7.23 9.74 12.46
N ARG A 49 7.10 10.36 11.28
CA ARG A 49 5.95 11.18 10.90
C ARG A 49 4.89 10.43 10.10
N TRP A 50 5.11 9.15 9.80
CA TRP A 50 4.08 8.31 9.20
C TRP A 50 3.11 7.87 10.30
N VAL A 51 2.17 8.76 10.58
CA VAL A 51 1.14 8.60 11.61
C VAL A 51 -0.23 9.05 11.06
N ARG A 52 -1.27 8.86 11.86
CA ARG A 52 -2.62 9.32 11.53
C ARG A 52 -2.61 10.84 11.30
N PRO A 53 -3.39 11.35 10.33
CA PRO A 53 -4.48 10.65 9.63
C PRO A 53 -4.07 9.94 8.33
N TYR A 54 -2.78 9.92 7.97
CA TYR A 54 -2.34 9.53 6.62
C TYR A 54 -1.72 8.14 6.53
N PHE A 55 -1.26 7.63 7.67
CA PHE A 55 -0.71 6.30 7.81
C PHE A 55 -1.12 5.71 9.15
N ASP A 56 -1.20 4.39 9.25
CA ASP A 56 -1.33 3.70 10.52
C ASP A 56 -0.51 2.40 10.52
N THR A 57 0.08 2.05 11.67
CA THR A 57 0.66 0.72 11.85
C THR A 57 -0.44 -0.21 12.30
N LEU A 58 -0.54 -1.39 11.69
CA LEU A 58 -1.59 -2.35 12.01
C LEU A 58 -1.14 -3.34 13.09
N ASP A 59 -2.10 -3.86 13.85
CA ASP A 59 -1.94 -4.80 14.95
C ASP A 59 -2.67 -6.14 14.68
N ASP A 60 -2.66 -7.03 15.68
CA ASP A 60 -3.30 -8.34 15.67
C ASP A 60 -2.96 -9.19 14.42
N ASP A 61 -3.98 -9.63 13.67
CA ASP A 61 -3.83 -10.44 12.45
C ASP A 61 -3.02 -9.72 11.34
N CYS A 62 -2.94 -8.39 11.42
CA CYS A 62 -2.19 -7.54 10.51
C CYS A 62 -0.84 -7.07 11.10
N SER A 63 -0.36 -7.67 12.20
CA SER A 63 0.87 -7.25 12.88
C SER A 63 2.09 -7.19 11.94
N GLY A 64 2.84 -6.08 12.04
CA GLY A 64 4.00 -5.81 11.20
C GLY A 64 3.66 -5.36 9.77
N LEU A 65 2.39 -5.03 9.51
CA LEU A 65 1.94 -4.28 8.34
C LEU A 65 1.62 -2.83 8.73
N GLY A 66 1.45 -1.98 7.73
CA GLY A 66 0.90 -0.65 7.88
C GLY A 66 0.00 -0.29 6.72
N GLU A 67 -0.88 0.68 6.93
CA GLU A 67 -1.83 1.17 5.94
C GLU A 67 -1.57 2.64 5.60
N VAL A 68 -1.61 2.94 4.31
CA VAL A 68 -1.78 4.31 3.82
C VAL A 68 -3.27 4.64 3.82
N ARG A 69 -3.63 5.84 4.26
CA ARG A 69 -5.03 6.23 4.43
C ARG A 69 -5.37 7.40 3.53
N PHE A 70 -6.39 7.22 2.70
CA PHE A 70 -7.01 8.33 1.98
C PHE A 70 -8.49 8.08 1.73
N GLU A 71 -9.23 9.15 1.46
CA GLU A 71 -10.66 9.10 1.22
C GLU A 71 -11.00 9.81 -0.10
N TYR A 72 -11.91 9.20 -0.84
CA TYR A 72 -12.45 9.74 -2.07
C TYR A 72 -13.89 9.25 -2.27
N LYS A 73 -14.81 10.17 -2.61
CA LYS A 73 -16.25 9.89 -2.79
C LYS A 73 -16.86 9.04 -1.65
N ASN A 74 -16.52 9.36 -0.40
CA ASN A 74 -16.94 8.63 0.82
C ASN A 74 -16.44 7.17 0.92
N VAL A 75 -15.47 6.77 0.11
CA VAL A 75 -14.78 5.49 0.20
C VAL A 75 -13.41 5.70 0.83
N GLN A 76 -13.15 4.97 1.91
CA GLN A 76 -11.89 5.02 2.63
C GLN A 76 -10.95 3.94 2.07
N TYR A 77 -10.03 4.32 1.22
CA TYR A 77 -9.04 3.43 0.65
C TYR A 77 -7.87 3.22 1.62
N ARG A 78 -7.35 1.98 1.60
CA ARG A 78 -6.33 1.46 2.50
C ARG A 78 -5.30 0.62 1.72
N PRO A 79 -4.36 1.24 0.98
CA PRO A 79 -3.17 0.53 0.51
C PRO A 79 -2.38 0.02 1.71
N ILE A 80 -2.06 -1.26 1.72
CA ILE A 80 -1.42 -1.98 2.83
C ILE A 80 -0.05 -2.46 2.37
N GLY A 81 0.92 -2.34 3.26
CA GLY A 81 2.29 -2.73 3.00
C GLY A 81 3.10 -2.95 4.28
N PHE A 82 4.41 -3.09 4.13
CA PHE A 82 5.34 -3.27 5.24
C PHE A 82 6.69 -2.62 4.93
N SER A 83 7.46 -2.32 5.97
CA SER A 83 8.83 -1.86 5.81
C SER A 83 9.73 -3.04 5.45
N SER A 84 10.22 -3.07 4.21
CA SER A 84 11.05 -4.16 3.65
C SER A 84 12.55 -3.82 3.64
N GLY A 85 12.91 -2.63 4.10
CA GLY A 85 14.28 -2.14 4.18
C GLY A 85 14.36 -0.82 4.96
N LYS A 86 15.56 -0.22 5.03
CA LYS A 86 15.82 0.99 5.84
C LYS A 86 14.99 2.20 5.40
N LEU A 87 14.78 2.36 4.09
CA LEU A 87 13.98 3.42 3.45
C LEU A 87 13.11 2.82 2.34
N GLU A 88 12.60 1.60 2.57
CA GLU A 88 11.79 0.86 1.59
C GLU A 88 10.45 0.47 2.24
N PHE A 89 9.35 0.77 1.56
CA PHE A 89 8.02 0.31 1.93
C PHE A 89 7.42 -0.46 0.75
N THR A 90 7.02 -1.70 0.99
CA THR A 90 6.44 -2.56 -0.05
C THR A 90 4.94 -2.69 0.13
N PHE A 91 4.16 -2.23 -0.85
CA PHE A 91 2.72 -2.44 -0.96
C PHE A 91 2.43 -3.88 -1.37
N VAL A 92 1.50 -4.51 -0.67
CA VAL A 92 1.11 -5.92 -0.89
C VAL A 92 -0.39 -6.09 -1.13
N PHE A 93 -1.22 -5.09 -0.80
CA PHE A 93 -2.67 -5.16 -0.99
C PHE A 93 -3.29 -3.76 -1.05
N VAL A 94 -4.43 -3.58 -1.71
CA VAL A 94 -5.26 -2.36 -1.60
C VAL A 94 -6.66 -2.73 -1.15
N ALA A 95 -7.00 -2.40 0.10
CA ALA A 95 -8.32 -2.62 0.66
C ALA A 95 -9.14 -1.33 0.70
N ILE A 96 -10.43 -1.46 1.02
CA ILE A 96 -11.25 -0.35 1.51
C ILE A 96 -11.69 -0.62 2.94
N GLU A 97 -11.98 0.43 3.68
CA GLU A 97 -12.59 0.35 5.01
C GLU A 97 -14.08 0.67 4.93
N LYS A 98 -14.92 -0.21 5.47
CA LYS A 98 -16.36 0.00 5.61
C LYS A 98 -16.83 -0.42 7.00
N GLY A 99 -17.30 0.54 7.79
CA GLY A 99 -17.78 0.30 9.16
C GLY A 99 -16.66 -0.21 10.10
N GLY A 100 -15.45 0.35 9.97
CA GLY A 100 -14.30 -0.04 10.80
C GLY A 100 -13.70 -1.41 10.47
N LYS A 101 -14.01 -1.97 9.30
CA LYS A 101 -13.51 -3.28 8.85
C LYS A 101 -12.96 -3.19 7.44
N PHE A 102 -11.88 -3.92 7.18
CA PHE A 102 -11.37 -4.09 5.82
C PHE A 102 -12.35 -4.89 4.96
N VAL A 103 -12.47 -4.47 3.71
CA VAL A 103 -13.13 -5.18 2.65
C VAL A 103 -12.09 -5.38 1.53
N PRO A 104 -11.79 -6.63 1.17
CA PRO A 104 -12.38 -7.89 1.67
C PRO A 104 -11.94 -8.26 3.10
N LYS A 105 -12.70 -9.14 3.79
CA LYS A 105 -12.44 -9.51 5.19
C LYS A 105 -11.12 -10.26 5.40
N ASN A 106 -10.62 -10.94 4.37
CA ASN A 106 -9.36 -11.67 4.39
C ASN A 106 -8.13 -10.80 4.07
N THR A 107 -8.28 -9.46 4.07
CA THR A 107 -7.20 -8.52 3.76
C THR A 107 -5.92 -8.79 4.54
N CYS A 108 -5.99 -8.92 5.88
CA CYS A 108 -4.80 -9.18 6.70
C CYS A 108 -4.10 -10.49 6.30
N LYS A 109 -4.87 -11.57 6.12
CA LYS A 109 -4.34 -12.87 5.74
C LYS A 109 -3.57 -12.79 4.41
N VAL A 110 -4.18 -12.21 3.37
CA VAL A 110 -3.55 -12.09 2.05
C VAL A 110 -2.32 -11.19 2.10
N ALA A 111 -2.38 -10.08 2.85
CA ALA A 111 -1.25 -9.17 2.99
C ALA A 111 -0.05 -9.84 3.72
N GLN A 112 -0.31 -10.66 4.73
CA GLN A 112 0.75 -11.42 5.43
C GLN A 112 1.38 -12.50 4.55
N GLU A 113 0.57 -13.22 3.76
CA GLU A 113 1.07 -14.21 2.80
C GLU A 113 2.00 -13.54 1.77
N ARG A 114 1.56 -12.42 1.18
CA ARG A 114 2.36 -11.66 0.20
C ARG A 114 3.61 -11.01 0.81
N LYS A 115 3.53 -10.52 2.05
CA LYS A 115 4.72 -10.07 2.81
C LYS A 115 5.73 -11.20 2.94
N THR A 116 5.28 -12.37 3.41
CA THR A 116 6.14 -13.55 3.59
C THR A 116 6.81 -13.98 2.28
N GLU A 117 6.08 -13.95 1.17
CA GLU A 117 6.64 -14.24 -0.16
C GLU A 117 7.70 -13.21 -0.58
N THR A 118 7.44 -11.91 -0.35
CA THR A 118 8.37 -10.83 -0.68
C THR A 118 9.64 -10.88 0.17
N GLU A 119 9.53 -11.23 1.45
CA GLU A 119 10.68 -11.41 2.34
C GLU A 119 11.54 -12.62 1.93
N LYS A 120 10.93 -13.67 1.37
CA LYS A 120 11.63 -14.86 0.86
C LYS A 120 12.28 -14.63 -0.51
N ASP A 121 11.61 -13.88 -1.38
CA ASP A 121 12.07 -13.59 -2.74
C ASP A 121 11.84 -12.11 -3.06
N ARG A 122 12.93 -11.33 -3.08
CA ARG A 122 12.86 -9.90 -3.37
C ARG A 122 12.36 -9.61 -4.78
N ASN A 123 12.38 -10.57 -5.71
CA ASN A 123 11.83 -10.40 -7.06
C ASN A 123 10.31 -10.44 -7.09
N LYS A 124 9.64 -10.78 -5.98
CA LYS A 124 8.18 -10.68 -5.83
C LYS A 124 7.66 -9.26 -5.70
N ALA A 125 8.53 -8.26 -5.69
CA ALA A 125 8.14 -6.86 -5.74
C ALA A 125 9.02 -6.08 -6.73
N ARG A 126 8.47 -5.03 -7.33
CA ARG A 126 9.20 -4.07 -8.17
C ARG A 126 8.98 -2.65 -7.67
N ASP A 127 9.65 -1.67 -8.24
CA ASP A 127 9.35 -0.27 -7.94
C ASP A 127 7.96 0.10 -8.44
N CYS A 128 7.18 0.82 -7.63
CA CYS A 128 5.80 1.18 -8.00
C CYS A 128 5.72 2.28 -9.07
N ASP A 129 6.80 3.02 -9.28
CA ASP A 129 6.88 4.17 -10.18
C ASP A 129 7.82 3.88 -11.36
N SER A 130 7.99 2.61 -11.76
CA SER A 130 8.75 2.31 -12.96
C SER A 130 7.95 2.73 -14.20
N ASP A 131 8.17 3.99 -14.62
CA ASP A 131 7.87 4.54 -15.95
C ASP A 131 8.42 3.65 -17.07
#